data_AF-A0A316N1Z5-F1
#
_entry.id   AF-A0A316N1Z5-F1
#
_cell.length_a   1.000
_cell.length_b   1.000
_cell.length_c   1.000
_cell.angle_alpha   90.00
_cell.angle_beta   90.00
_cell.angle_gamma   90.00
#
_symmetry.space_group_name_H-M   'P 1'
#
loop_
_entity.id
_entity.type
_entity.pdbx_description
1 polymer ?
#
loop_
_entity_poly.entity_id
_entity_poly.type
_entity_poly.pdbx_seq_one_letter_code
_entity_poly.pdbx_strand_id
1 'polypeptide(L)'
;MRKYLLPALALLPVLAGPCPAGADEVSMNKAGVRELMEIEDGIISRELAERIVKYREENGPFRTEKDLLRVPDLNPALLDILMLEEKDGDLVYEADAYVSMPTY
;
A
#
# COMPACT_ATOMS: atom_id res chain seq x y z
N MET A 1 36.40 2.54 -12.66
CA MET A 1 35.36 3.45 -13.17
C MET A 1 34.30 2.61 -13.90
N ARG A 2 33.39 1.94 -13.17
CA ARG A 2 32.39 1.05 -13.81
C ARG A 2 31.09 1.85 -13.97
N LYS A 3 30.71 2.02 -15.22
CA LYS A 3 29.63 2.87 -15.73
C LYS A 3 28.27 2.33 -15.26
N TYR A 4 27.41 3.21 -14.75
CA TYR A 4 25.98 2.97 -14.58
C TYR A 4 25.31 2.98 -15.95
N LEU A 5 24.64 1.90 -16.33
CA LEU A 5 23.58 1.95 -17.35
C LEU A 5 22.75 0.66 -17.30
N LEU A 6 21.58 0.72 -16.66
CA LEU A 6 20.49 -0.20 -16.91
C LEU A 6 19.22 0.65 -16.98
N PRO A 7 18.71 0.97 -18.19
CA PRO A 7 17.34 1.38 -18.36
C PRO A 7 16.53 0.10 -18.58
N ALA A 8 15.94 -0.45 -17.52
CA ALA A 8 14.99 -1.54 -17.65
C ALA A 8 13.57 -0.93 -17.66
N LEU A 9 13.17 -0.48 -18.84
CA LEU A 9 11.78 -0.28 -19.21
C LEU A 9 11.07 -1.63 -19.11
N ALA A 10 10.34 -1.87 -18.02
CA ALA A 10 9.44 -3.01 -17.90
C ALA A 10 7.99 -2.51 -17.99
N LEU A 11 7.53 -2.37 -19.24
CA LEU A 11 6.12 -2.30 -19.55
C LEU A 11 5.50 -3.68 -19.20
N LEU A 12 4.81 -3.79 -18.07
CA LEU A 12 3.95 -4.93 -17.78
C LEU A 12 2.50 -4.56 -18.10
N PRO A 13 1.83 -5.30 -19.00
CA PRO A 13 0.40 -5.15 -19.21
C PRO A 13 -0.38 -5.88 -18.12
N VAL A 14 -1.48 -5.25 -17.72
CA VAL A 14 -2.77 -5.85 -17.33
C VAL A 14 -2.75 -6.98 -16.30
N LEU A 15 -3.36 -6.70 -15.15
CA LEU A 15 -4.41 -7.55 -14.59
C LEU A 15 -5.32 -6.64 -13.75
N ALA A 16 -6.47 -6.28 -14.32
CA ALA A 16 -7.66 -6.05 -13.52
C ALA A 16 -7.95 -7.39 -12.83
N GLY A 17 -7.31 -7.62 -11.69
CA GLY A 17 -7.65 -8.72 -10.81
C GLY A 17 -9.11 -8.59 -10.39
N PRO A 18 -9.80 -9.70 -10.09
CA PRO A 18 -11.14 -9.63 -9.55
C PRO A 18 -11.07 -8.78 -8.29
N CYS A 19 -11.80 -7.65 -8.24
CA CYS A 19 -11.99 -6.91 -7.00
C CYS A 19 -12.56 -7.89 -5.98
N PRO A 20 -11.81 -8.28 -4.93
CA PRO A 20 -12.41 -8.94 -3.79
C PRO A 20 -13.19 -7.85 -3.07
N ALA A 21 -14.46 -7.68 -3.45
CA ALA A 21 -15.44 -7.01 -2.62
C ALA A 21 -15.60 -7.86 -1.34
N GLY A 22 -14.85 -7.51 -0.30
CA GLY A 22 -14.90 -8.20 1.01
C GLY A 22 -13.66 -8.99 1.37
N ALA A 23 -12.47 -8.42 1.20
CA ALA A 23 -11.37 -8.77 2.07
C ALA A 23 -11.31 -7.70 3.16
N ASP A 24 -11.53 -8.07 4.41
CA ASP A 24 -11.24 -7.23 5.59
C ASP A 24 -9.76 -6.81 5.65
N GLU A 25 -8.93 -7.36 4.76
CA GLU A 25 -7.50 -7.21 4.66
C GLU A 25 -7.07 -6.59 3.31
N VAL A 26 -6.34 -5.46 3.32
CA VAL A 26 -5.82 -4.78 2.12
C VAL A 26 -4.30 -4.66 2.16
N SER A 27 -3.61 -5.32 1.21
CA SER A 27 -2.14 -5.31 1.11
C SER A 27 -1.59 -4.07 0.41
N MET A 28 -0.68 -3.32 1.03
CA MET A 28 -0.02 -2.15 0.45
C MET A 28 0.91 -2.50 -0.72
N ASN A 29 1.44 -3.72 -0.78
CA ASN A 29 2.34 -4.14 -1.87
C ASN A 29 1.60 -4.72 -3.07
N LYS A 30 0.37 -5.21 -2.89
CA LYS A 30 -0.40 -5.89 -3.95
C LYS A 30 -1.63 -5.10 -4.40
N ALA A 31 -2.27 -4.34 -3.50
CA ALA A 31 -3.53 -3.66 -3.79
C ALA A 31 -3.40 -2.65 -4.93
N GLY A 32 -4.40 -2.61 -5.80
CA GLY A 32 -4.54 -1.61 -6.84
C GLY A 32 -5.01 -0.26 -6.30
N VAL A 33 -5.02 0.76 -7.17
CA VAL A 33 -5.45 2.12 -6.81
C VAL A 33 -6.86 2.14 -6.20
N ARG A 34 -7.79 1.36 -6.78
CA ARG A 34 -9.19 1.32 -6.31
C ARG A 34 -9.32 0.69 -4.92
N GLU A 35 -8.59 -0.40 -4.65
CA GLU A 35 -8.61 -1.08 -3.35
C GLU A 35 -7.99 -0.21 -2.25
N LEU A 36 -6.89 0.49 -2.55
CA LEU A 36 -6.31 1.46 -1.61
C LEU A 36 -7.28 2.60 -1.30
N MET A 37 -8.05 3.07 -2.29
CA MET A 37 -9.08 4.09 -2.10
C MET A 37 -10.32 3.60 -1.34
N GLU A 38 -10.48 2.29 -1.15
CA GLU A 38 -11.62 1.74 -0.39
C GLU A 38 -11.30 1.63 1.12
N ILE A 39 -10.04 1.83 1.50
CA ILE A 39 -9.59 1.84 2.90
C ILE A 39 -10.19 3.04 3.65
N GLU A 40 -10.72 2.79 4.85
CA GLU A 40 -11.27 3.79 5.78
C GLU A 40 -12.13 4.87 5.08
N ASP A 41 -13.16 4.42 4.34
CA ASP A 41 -14.10 5.29 3.59
C ASP A 41 -13.39 6.28 2.64
N GLY A 42 -12.26 5.86 2.06
CA GLY A 42 -11.51 6.68 1.11
C GLY A 42 -10.62 7.74 1.74
N ILE A 43 -10.09 7.48 2.93
CA ILE A 43 -9.04 8.30 3.53
C ILE A 43 -7.82 8.46 2.60
N ILE A 44 -7.54 7.44 1.79
CA ILE A 44 -6.50 7.46 0.76
C ILE A 44 -7.09 8.04 -0.53
N SER A 45 -6.61 9.22 -0.93
CA SER A 45 -7.01 9.83 -2.20
C SER A 45 -6.49 9.02 -3.39
N ARG A 46 -7.16 9.15 -4.54
CA ARG A 46 -6.69 8.55 -5.81
C ARG A 46 -5.24 8.86 -6.11
N GLU A 47 -4.85 10.13 -5.96
CA GLU A 47 -3.50 10.59 -6.26
C GLU A 47 -2.46 9.94 -5.33
N LEU A 48 -2.79 9.79 -4.04
CA LEU A 48 -1.94 9.11 -3.09
C LEU A 48 -1.83 7.61 -3.39
N ALA A 49 -2.95 6.96 -3.71
CA ALA A 49 -2.97 5.55 -4.10
C ALA A 49 -2.14 5.30 -5.36
N GLU A 50 -2.25 6.14 -6.40
CA GLU A 50 -1.41 6.07 -7.60
C GLU A 50 0.08 6.23 -7.28
N ARG A 51 0.43 7.11 -6.33
CA ARG A 51 1.82 7.29 -5.89
C ARG A 51 2.34 6.10 -5.11
N ILE A 52 1.53 5.48 -4.25
CA ILE A 52 1.92 4.27 -3.52
C ILE A 52 2.26 3.16 -4.51
N VAL A 53 1.37 2.92 -5.50
CA VAL A 53 1.57 1.92 -6.55
C VAL A 53 2.83 2.24 -7.37
N LYS A 54 2.98 3.49 -7.82
CA LYS A 54 4.15 3.90 -8.59
C LYS A 54 5.45 3.76 -7.78
N TYR A 55 5.43 4.13 -6.50
CA TYR A 55 6.59 4.08 -5.64
C TYR A 55 7.10 2.64 -5.48
N ARG A 56 6.21 1.67 -5.22
CA ARG A 56 6.60 0.26 -5.07
C ARG A 56 7.05 -0.36 -6.40
N GLU A 57 6.52 0.10 -7.53
CA GLU A 57 6.98 -0.33 -8.86
C GLU A 57 8.41 0.18 -9.15
N GLU A 58 8.73 1.41 -8.74
CA GLU A 58 10.05 2.02 -8.99
C GLU A 58 11.12 1.62 -7.96
N ASN A 59 10.74 1.43 -6.70
CA ASN A 59 11.68 1.24 -5.58
C ASN A 59 11.64 -0.18 -4.98
N GLY A 60 10.66 -0.99 -5.37
CA GLY A 60 10.40 -2.30 -4.77
C GLY A 60 9.37 -2.25 -3.63
N PRO A 61 9.00 -3.42 -3.08
CA PRO A 61 7.95 -3.51 -2.05
C PRO A 61 8.35 -2.80 -0.75
N PHE A 62 7.34 -2.27 -0.06
CA PHE A 62 7.44 -1.73 1.29
C PHE A 62 7.62 -2.87 2.28
N ARG A 63 8.60 -2.75 3.18
CA ARG A 63 8.88 -3.75 4.23
C ARG A 63 8.36 -3.32 5.58
N THR A 64 8.33 -2.02 5.82
CA THR A 64 7.91 -1.41 7.08
C THR A 64 6.98 -0.25 6.81
N GLU A 65 6.09 0.06 7.77
CA GLU A 65 5.22 1.24 7.70
C GLU A 65 6.01 2.53 7.40
N LYS A 66 7.26 2.62 7.88
CA LYS A 66 8.14 3.77 7.67
C LYS A 66 8.59 3.91 6.23
N ASP A 67 8.60 2.84 5.45
CA ASP A 67 8.90 2.92 4.02
C ASP A 67 7.81 3.67 3.26
N LEU A 68 6.55 3.66 3.74
CA LEU A 68 5.46 4.45 3.15
C LEU A 68 5.68 5.95 3.33
N LEU A 69 6.39 6.40 4.39
CA LEU A 69 6.75 7.81 4.56
C LEU A 69 7.68 8.34 3.46
N ARG A 70 8.29 7.44 2.67
CA ARG A 70 9.12 7.81 1.53
C ARG A 70 8.28 8.11 0.29
N VAL A 71 6.99 7.77 0.31
CA VAL A 71 6.02 8.14 -0.73
C VAL A 71 5.75 9.65 -0.64
N PRO A 72 5.97 10.41 -1.73
CA PRO A 72 5.74 11.86 -1.71
C PRO A 72 4.29 12.22 -1.39
N ASP A 73 4.10 13.23 -0.55
CA ASP A 73 2.80 13.73 -0.06
C ASP A 73 2.00 12.73 0.79
N LEU A 74 2.63 11.66 1.28
CA LEU A 74 2.03 10.82 2.32
C LEU A 74 2.11 11.54 3.67
N ASN A 75 0.95 11.72 4.31
CA ASN A 75 0.88 12.31 5.64
C ASN A 75 1.25 11.23 6.69
N PRO A 76 2.27 11.45 7.56
CA PRO A 76 2.63 10.47 8.58
C PRO A 76 1.47 10.10 9.51
N ALA A 77 0.57 11.04 9.79
CA ALA A 77 -0.62 10.77 10.62
C ALA A 77 -1.57 9.74 9.99
N LEU A 78 -1.48 9.51 8.68
CA LEU A 78 -2.24 8.46 8.01
C LEU A 78 -1.80 7.07 8.49
N LEU A 79 -0.50 6.87 8.75
CA LEU A 79 0.00 5.57 9.23
C LEU A 79 -0.54 5.23 10.61
N ASP A 80 -0.66 6.22 11.49
CA ASP A 80 -1.26 6.06 12.82
C ASP A 80 -2.75 5.66 12.74
N ILE A 81 -3.46 6.14 11.73
CA ILE A 81 -4.89 5.81 11.50
C ILE A 81 -5.03 4.43 10.87
N LEU A 82 -4.21 4.11 9.88
CA LEU A 82 -4.29 2.85 9.16
C LEU A 82 -3.82 1.64 9.98
N MET A 83 -3.01 1.87 11.03
CA MET A 83 -2.54 0.81 11.94
C MET A 83 -2.07 -0.44 11.20
N LEU A 84 -1.19 -0.26 10.20
CA LEU A 84 -0.77 -1.33 9.29
C LEU A 84 -0.02 -2.44 10.04
N GLU A 85 -0.36 -3.69 9.75
CA GLU A 85 0.34 -4.86 10.26
C GLU A 85 1.36 -5.39 9.25
N GLU A 86 2.51 -5.82 9.77
CA GLU A 86 3.53 -6.55 8.99
C GLU A 86 3.23 -8.06 9.02
N LYS A 87 2.75 -8.62 7.91
CA LYS A 87 2.45 -10.04 7.76
C LYS A 87 3.21 -10.67 6.60
N ASP A 88 3.99 -11.72 6.86
CA ASP A 88 4.74 -12.46 5.84
C ASP A 88 5.63 -11.57 4.93
N GLY A 89 6.12 -10.44 5.46
CA GLY A 89 6.91 -9.46 4.69
C GLY A 89 6.09 -8.55 3.78
N ASP A 90 4.76 -8.52 3.97
CA ASP A 90 3.82 -7.59 3.37
C ASP A 90 3.32 -6.58 4.43
N LEU A 91 2.84 -5.42 3.98
CA LEU A 91 2.19 -4.44 4.83
C LEU A 91 0.71 -4.47 4.55
N VAL A 92 -0.07 -4.64 5.59
CA VAL A 92 -1.45 -5.05 5.47
C VAL A 92 -2.33 -4.18 6.35
N TYR A 93 -3.38 -3.61 5.77
CA TYR A 93 -4.43 -2.93 6.50
C TYR A 93 -5.52 -3.94 6.86
N GLU A 94 -5.90 -4.03 8.13
CA GLU A 94 -7.03 -4.82 8.60
C GLU A 94 -8.15 -3.92 9.11
N ALA A 95 -9.34 -3.99 8.50
CA ALA A 95 -10.49 -3.16 8.85
C ALA A 95 -11.11 -3.53 10.20
N ASP A 96 -10.89 -4.75 10.68
CA ASP A 96 -11.47 -5.30 11.90
C ASP A 96 -10.53 -5.25 13.13
N ALA A 97 -9.33 -4.67 12.99
CA ALA A 97 -8.38 -4.50 14.09
C ALA A 97 -8.97 -3.75 15.31
N TYR A 98 -10.04 -2.99 15.13
CA TYR A 98 -10.78 -2.31 16.20
C TYR A 98 -11.71 -3.21 17.03
N VAL A 99 -12.02 -4.43 16.60
CA VAL A 99 -12.97 -5.32 17.31
C VAL A 99 -12.31 -6.05 18.48
N SER A 100 -10.98 -6.06 18.58
CA SER A 100 -10.25 -6.74 19.66
C SER A 100 -9.97 -5.89 20.91
N MET A 101 -10.64 -4.75 21.11
CA MET A 101 -10.66 -4.13 22.45
C MET A 101 -11.43 -5.07 23.39
N PRO A 102 -10.79 -5.66 24.42
CA PRO A 102 -11.55 -6.38 25.43
C PRO A 102 -12.48 -5.38 26.12
N THR A 103 -13.79 -5.54 25.94
CA THR A 103 -14.77 -4.85 26.77
C THR A 103 -14.55 -5.34 28.20
N TYR A 104 -13.95 -4.50 29.05
CA TYR A 104 -13.84 -4.75 30.50
C TYR A 104 -15.19 -4.56 31.19
#